data_AF-A0AAV5R2C7-F1
#
_entry.id   AF-A0AAV5R2C7-F1
#
_cell.length_a   1.000
_cell.length_b   1.000
_cell.length_c   1.000
_cell.angle_alpha   90.00
_cell.angle_beta   90.00
_cell.angle_gamma   90.00
#
_symmetry.space_group_name_H-M   'P 1'
#
loop_
_entity.id
_entity.type
_entity.pdbx_description
1 polymer ?
#
loop_
_entity_poly.entity_id
_entity_poly.type
_entity_poly.pdbx_seq_one_letter_code
_entity_poly.pdbx_strand_id
1 'polypeptide(L)'
;MFSIALTATRSLSTSTPLWLNVTRPVIATSIKSQSLIRSFSISNVYLKEAIKEKKTVTKKKSSVKKSTSSKITSAAEKQAAKKALEAKKLAAKAKTLKKKEAANLKKQKKLAKLQEQKAKLAETKRLKDEKEKERPKKPATGFIAYVRENYSKNRNGDENSRNVISRLAIAWKNESDEVRNKYINLNKDEMETYKLNYASWKAKYKRPLNAYVKFIKHSYENSKKPESKEESIQQMIQFASKWKSLTPEEKQSFASK
;
A
#
# COMPACT_ATOMS: atom_id res chain seq x y z
N MET A 1 -29.78 55.20 -25.46
CA MET A 1 -30.39 54.68 -24.21
C MET A 1 -31.74 54.07 -24.56
N PHE A 2 -31.83 52.76 -24.75
CA PHE A 2 -33.11 52.06 -24.85
C PHE A 2 -32.99 50.72 -24.12
N SER A 3 -33.61 50.68 -22.95
CA SER A 3 -33.83 49.48 -22.14
C SER A 3 -35.06 48.76 -22.66
N ILE A 4 -34.92 47.46 -22.97
CA ILE A 4 -36.07 46.56 -23.14
C ILE A 4 -35.82 45.38 -22.21
N ALA A 5 -36.57 45.38 -21.11
CA ALA A 5 -36.68 44.27 -20.19
C ALA A 5 -37.66 43.25 -20.76
N LEU A 6 -37.21 41.99 -20.91
CA LEU A 6 -38.06 40.86 -21.22
C LEU A 6 -38.00 39.88 -20.05
N THR A 7 -39.00 39.96 -19.20
CA THR A 7 -39.37 38.93 -18.23
C THR A 7 -40.19 37.86 -18.93
N ALA A 8 -39.71 36.62 -18.95
CA ALA A 8 -40.54 35.47 -19.28
C ALA A 8 -40.19 34.29 -18.37
N THR A 9 -41.08 34.06 -17.42
CA THR A 9 -41.19 32.92 -16.51
C THR A 9 -41.29 31.62 -17.31
N ARG A 10 -40.35 30.69 -17.10
CA ARG A 10 -40.45 29.34 -17.66
C ARG A 10 -40.79 28.33 -16.57
N SER A 11 -41.94 27.69 -16.77
CA SER A 11 -42.55 26.66 -15.93
C SER A 11 -41.62 25.47 -15.66
N LEU A 12 -41.54 25.07 -14.38
CA LEU A 12 -40.92 23.84 -13.90
C LEU A 12 -41.93 22.70 -14.05
N SER A 13 -41.76 21.89 -15.10
CA SER A 13 -42.45 20.59 -15.23
C SER A 13 -41.49 19.46 -14.86
N THR A 14 -41.51 19.06 -13.60
CA THR A 14 -40.85 17.84 -13.12
C THR A 14 -41.74 16.62 -13.41
N SER A 15 -41.56 16.02 -14.58
CA SER A 15 -42.09 14.69 -14.90
C SER A 15 -40.98 13.66 -14.70
N THR A 16 -40.92 13.05 -13.51
CA THR A 16 -40.04 11.92 -13.22
C THR A 16 -40.68 10.62 -13.72
N PRO A 17 -40.09 9.90 -14.68
CA PRO A 17 -40.57 8.57 -15.06
C PRO A 17 -40.16 7.52 -14.00
N LEU A 18 -41.15 6.76 -13.54
CA LEU A 18 -40.99 5.53 -12.77
C LEU A 18 -40.32 4.46 -13.65
N TRP A 19 -39.00 4.34 -13.55
CA TRP A 19 -38.28 3.20 -14.11
C TRP A 19 -38.21 2.07 -13.09
N LEU A 20 -38.79 0.95 -13.51
CA LEU A 20 -38.79 -0.37 -12.89
C LEU A 20 -37.42 -0.73 -12.30
N ASN A 21 -37.41 -1.09 -11.01
CA ASN A 21 -36.31 -1.79 -10.37
C ASN A 21 -36.17 -3.19 -10.96
N VAL A 22 -35.43 -3.30 -12.07
CA VAL A 22 -34.91 -4.58 -12.54
C VAL A 22 -33.73 -4.96 -11.65
N THR A 23 -34.02 -5.73 -10.60
CA THR A 23 -33.02 -6.44 -9.80
C THR A 23 -32.19 -7.34 -10.70
N ARG A 24 -31.02 -6.85 -11.13
CA ARG A 24 -30.01 -7.67 -11.80
C ARG A 24 -29.48 -8.71 -10.79
N PRO A 25 -29.46 -10.01 -11.13
CA PRO A 25 -28.76 -10.99 -10.32
C PRO A 25 -27.27 -10.68 -10.36
N VAL A 26 -26.69 -10.38 -9.19
CA VAL A 26 -25.25 -10.27 -9.01
C VAL A 26 -24.69 -11.69 -9.11
N ILE A 27 -24.21 -12.06 -10.31
CA ILE A 27 -23.39 -13.25 -10.48
C ILE A 27 -22.04 -12.93 -9.82
N ALA A 28 -21.92 -13.31 -8.55
CA ALA A 28 -20.67 -13.26 -7.81
C ALA A 28 -19.71 -14.29 -8.41
N THR A 29 -18.95 -13.88 -9.43
CA THR A 29 -17.79 -14.64 -9.88
C THR A 29 -16.72 -14.55 -8.79
N SER A 30 -16.74 -15.53 -7.88
CA SER A 30 -15.64 -15.79 -6.95
C SER A 30 -14.40 -16.17 -7.77
N ILE A 31 -13.68 -15.17 -8.28
CA ILE A 31 -12.33 -15.35 -8.79
C ILE A 31 -11.48 -15.69 -7.57
N LYS A 32 -11.27 -16.99 -7.37
CA LYS A 32 -10.35 -17.56 -6.39
C LYS A 32 -8.96 -17.13 -6.80
N SER A 33 -8.55 -15.93 -6.40
CA SER A 33 -7.18 -15.45 -6.57
C SER A 33 -6.29 -16.37 -5.76
N GLN A 34 -5.70 -17.37 -6.41
CA GLN A 34 -4.58 -18.12 -5.88
C GLN A 34 -3.41 -17.14 -5.82
N SER A 35 -3.37 -16.32 -4.77
CA SER A 35 -2.18 -15.57 -4.43
C SER A 35 -1.13 -16.61 -4.09
N LEU A 36 -0.21 -16.86 -5.02
CA LEU A 36 1.06 -17.52 -4.77
C LEU A 36 1.84 -16.61 -3.82
N ILE A 37 1.53 -16.71 -2.53
CA ILE A 37 2.38 -16.21 -1.46
C ILE A 37 3.62 -17.10 -1.52
N ARG A 38 4.62 -16.70 -2.32
CA ARG A 38 6.01 -17.14 -2.12
C ARG A 38 6.43 -16.62 -0.75
N SER A 39 6.06 -17.36 0.29
CA SER A 39 6.70 -17.24 1.59
C SER A 39 8.14 -17.72 1.38
N PHE A 40 9.06 -16.77 1.20
CA PHE A 40 10.46 -17.00 1.51
C PHE A 40 10.56 -17.24 3.02
N SER A 41 10.23 -18.45 3.43
CA SER A 41 10.67 -19.00 4.70
C SER A 41 12.17 -19.22 4.54
N ILE A 42 12.96 -18.21 4.89
CA ILE A 42 14.36 -18.40 5.24
C ILE A 42 14.30 -19.20 6.55
N SER A 43 14.23 -20.52 6.37
CA SER A 43 14.22 -21.52 7.41
C SER A 43 15.48 -21.31 8.24
N ASN A 44 15.28 -20.83 9.45
CA ASN A 44 16.29 -20.68 10.49
C ASN A 44 16.65 -22.09 11.00
N VAL A 45 17.25 -22.92 10.13
CA VAL A 45 17.61 -24.33 10.40
C VAL A 45 18.65 -24.42 11.50
N TYR A 46 19.55 -23.44 11.59
CA TYR A 46 20.66 -23.43 12.54
C TYR A 46 20.30 -23.09 14.00
N LEU A 47 19.08 -22.62 14.29
CA LEU A 47 18.70 -22.20 15.66
C LEU A 47 17.97 -23.29 16.46
N LYS A 48 17.59 -24.42 15.84
CA LYS A 48 16.88 -25.51 16.55
C LYS A 48 17.81 -26.57 17.16
N GLU A 49 19.05 -26.70 16.70
CA GLU A 49 20.00 -27.68 17.26
C GLU A 49 20.65 -27.19 18.56
N ALA A 50 20.92 -25.89 18.70
CA ALA A 50 21.55 -25.33 19.91
C ALA A 50 20.68 -25.38 21.19
N ILE A 51 19.38 -25.69 21.09
CA ILE A 51 18.47 -25.76 22.26
C ILE A 51 18.29 -27.22 22.76
N LYS A 52 18.69 -28.23 21.98
CA LYS A 52 18.60 -29.63 22.41
C LYS A 52 19.76 -30.08 23.30
N GLU A 53 20.91 -29.41 23.29
CA GLU A 53 22.10 -29.84 24.06
C GLU A 53 22.16 -29.38 25.52
N LYS A 54 21.29 -28.46 25.98
CA LYS A 54 21.40 -27.91 27.36
C LYS A 54 20.47 -28.54 28.41
N LYS A 55 19.91 -29.74 28.19
CA LYS A 55 18.95 -30.36 29.15
C LYS A 55 19.34 -31.73 29.71
N THR A 56 20.61 -32.10 29.70
CA THR A 56 21.10 -33.34 30.32
C THR A 56 22.20 -33.08 31.33
N VAL A 57 21.96 -32.22 32.33
CA VAL A 57 22.84 -32.13 33.49
C VAL A 57 22.00 -32.05 34.76
N THR A 58 22.39 -32.92 35.71
CA THR A 58 22.02 -32.99 37.13
C THR A 58 20.59 -33.35 37.53
N LYS A 59 20.33 -34.67 37.58
CA LYS A 59 19.41 -35.24 38.59
C LYS A 59 20.14 -36.29 39.42
N LYS A 60 20.95 -35.81 40.38
CA LYS A 60 21.54 -36.62 41.46
C LYS A 60 20.38 -37.10 42.35
N LYS A 61 20.04 -38.40 42.28
CA LYS A 61 19.15 -39.08 43.23
C LYS A 61 19.92 -39.24 44.54
N SER A 62 19.66 -38.38 45.52
CA SER A 62 19.99 -38.64 46.92
C SER A 62 18.86 -39.45 47.55
N SER A 63 19.13 -40.73 47.82
CA SER A 63 18.28 -41.62 48.61
C SER A 63 18.41 -41.25 50.08
N VAL A 64 17.49 -40.42 50.58
CA VAL A 64 17.32 -40.17 52.02
C VAL A 64 16.41 -41.26 52.58
N LYS A 65 16.95 -42.05 53.51
CA LYS A 65 16.26 -43.05 54.33
C LYS A 65 15.04 -42.43 55.01
N LYS A 66 13.85 -43.00 54.77
CA LYS A 66 12.63 -42.71 55.54
C LYS A 66 12.73 -43.43 56.89
N SER A 67 12.99 -42.67 57.94
CA SER A 67 12.68 -43.06 59.32
C SER A 67 11.17 -42.88 59.53
N THR A 68 10.47 -43.98 59.78
CA THR A 68 9.08 -44.02 60.23
C THR A 68 9.02 -43.59 61.69
N SER A 69 8.73 -42.30 61.90
CA SER A 69 8.27 -41.75 63.18
C SER A 69 6.78 -41.45 63.04
N SER A 70 5.96 -42.27 63.69
CA SER A 70 4.52 -42.11 63.86
C SER A 70 4.24 -40.88 64.73
N LYS A 71 4.11 -39.72 64.09
CA LYS A 71 3.61 -38.51 64.76
C LYS A 71 2.09 -38.47 64.63
N ILE A 72 1.41 -38.69 65.76
CA ILE A 72 -0.01 -38.38 65.95
C ILE A 72 -0.14 -36.87 65.76
N THR A 73 -0.46 -36.46 64.53
CA THR A 73 -0.72 -35.07 64.19
C THR A 73 -2.12 -34.74 64.70
N SER A 74 -2.17 -33.81 65.66
CA SER A 74 -3.41 -33.31 66.23
C SER A 74 -4.30 -32.75 65.12
N ALA A 75 -5.62 -32.76 65.31
CA ALA A 75 -6.59 -32.28 64.32
C ALA A 75 -6.28 -30.85 63.79
N ALA A 76 -5.55 -30.04 64.58
CA ALA A 76 -5.07 -28.71 64.21
C ALA A 76 -4.05 -28.71 63.04
N GLU A 77 -3.15 -29.69 62.97
CA GLU A 77 -2.10 -29.76 61.95
C GLU A 77 -2.66 -30.20 60.58
N LYS A 78 -3.67 -31.08 60.58
CA LYS A 78 -4.44 -31.44 59.39
C LYS A 78 -5.26 -30.26 58.85
N GLN A 79 -5.80 -29.41 59.73
CA GLN A 79 -6.47 -28.18 59.31
C GLN A 79 -5.49 -27.15 58.75
N ALA A 80 -4.30 -27.00 59.34
CA ALA A 80 -3.24 -26.14 58.82
C ALA A 80 -2.74 -26.59 57.44
N ALA A 81 -2.56 -27.89 57.22
CA ALA A 81 -2.17 -28.45 55.92
C ALA A 81 -3.23 -28.23 54.83
N LYS A 82 -4.53 -28.36 55.16
CA LYS A 82 -5.63 -28.03 54.24
C LYS A 82 -5.65 -26.54 53.88
N LYS A 83 -5.49 -25.65 54.87
CA LYS A 83 -5.39 -24.19 54.63
C LYS A 83 -4.18 -23.82 53.77
N ALA A 84 -3.03 -24.46 53.98
CA ALA A 84 -1.83 -24.26 53.16
C ALA A 84 -2.01 -24.75 51.70
N LEU A 85 -2.74 -25.85 51.49
CA LEU A 85 -3.05 -26.34 50.14
C LEU A 85 -4.01 -25.40 49.39
N GLU A 86 -5.05 -24.91 50.07
CA GLU A 86 -5.98 -23.88 49.59
C GLU A 86 -5.21 -22.60 49.20
N ALA A 87 -4.34 -22.09 50.08
CA ALA A 87 -3.52 -20.92 49.81
C ALA A 87 -2.59 -21.12 48.59
N LYS A 88 -2.00 -22.31 48.42
CA LYS A 88 -1.19 -22.64 47.23
C LYS A 88 -2.03 -22.69 45.95
N LYS A 89 -3.25 -23.21 46.00
CA LYS A 89 -4.18 -23.22 44.85
C LYS A 89 -4.62 -21.80 44.47
N LEU A 90 -4.92 -20.95 45.45
CA LEU A 90 -5.26 -19.54 45.23
C LEU A 90 -4.07 -18.76 44.65
N ALA A 91 -2.85 -18.97 45.15
CA ALA A 91 -1.66 -18.35 44.60
C ALA A 91 -1.36 -18.80 43.15
N ALA A 92 -1.59 -20.08 42.81
CA ALA A 92 -1.46 -20.58 41.45
C ALA A 92 -2.53 -19.98 40.51
N LYS A 93 -3.78 -19.87 40.97
CA LYS A 93 -4.85 -19.18 40.23
C LYS A 93 -4.52 -17.69 40.00
N ALA A 94 -4.02 -16.98 41.01
CA ALA A 94 -3.59 -15.59 40.86
C ALA A 94 -2.45 -15.42 39.86
N LYS A 95 -1.44 -16.31 39.85
CA LYS A 95 -0.35 -16.30 38.86
C LYS A 95 -0.85 -16.54 37.43
N THR A 96 -1.83 -17.42 37.25
CA THR A 96 -2.41 -17.70 35.92
C THR A 96 -3.28 -16.55 35.41
N LEU A 97 -4.04 -15.88 36.28
CA LEU A 97 -4.81 -14.68 35.93
C LEU A 97 -3.91 -13.53 35.48
N LYS A 98 -2.85 -13.20 36.26
CA LYS A 98 -1.87 -12.16 35.87
C LYS A 98 -1.20 -12.44 34.52
N LYS A 99 -0.90 -13.71 34.21
CA LYS A 99 -0.34 -14.11 32.91
C LYS A 99 -1.34 -13.91 31.76
N LYS A 100 -2.62 -14.21 31.97
CA LYS A 100 -3.69 -14.00 30.98
C LYS A 100 -3.94 -12.51 30.72
N GLU A 101 -3.95 -11.69 31.76
CA GLU A 101 -4.07 -10.23 31.66
C GLU A 101 -2.91 -9.62 30.85
N ALA A 102 -1.67 -10.00 31.17
CA ALA A 102 -0.50 -9.54 30.42
C ALA A 102 -0.52 -9.97 28.94
N ALA A 103 -1.01 -11.18 28.64
CA ALA A 103 -1.18 -11.63 27.26
C ALA A 103 -2.27 -10.84 26.51
N ASN A 104 -3.38 -10.53 27.20
CA ASN A 104 -4.46 -9.73 26.63
C ASN A 104 -3.99 -8.29 26.34
N LEU A 105 -3.26 -7.66 27.28
CA LEU A 105 -2.68 -6.33 27.09
C LEU A 105 -1.71 -6.29 25.89
N LYS A 106 -0.86 -7.32 25.71
CA LYS A 106 0.01 -7.43 24.53
C LYS A 106 -0.79 -7.56 23.23
N LYS A 107 -1.86 -8.35 23.23
CA LYS A 107 -2.74 -8.51 22.06
C LYS A 107 -3.43 -7.19 21.70
N GLN A 108 -3.94 -6.46 22.68
CA GLN A 108 -4.56 -5.15 22.50
C GLN A 108 -3.56 -4.13 21.94
N LYS A 109 -2.36 -4.01 22.52
CA LYS A 109 -1.30 -3.12 22.01
C LYS A 109 -0.91 -3.45 20.56
N LYS A 110 -0.83 -4.74 20.20
CA LYS A 110 -0.56 -5.17 18.82
C LYS A 110 -1.68 -4.76 17.86
N LEU A 111 -2.94 -4.90 18.28
CA LEU A 111 -4.09 -4.53 17.46
C LEU A 111 -4.17 -3.01 17.25
N ALA A 112 -3.95 -2.23 18.31
CA ALA A 112 -3.90 -0.77 18.23
C ALA A 112 -2.79 -0.29 17.28
N LYS A 113 -1.58 -0.86 17.39
CA LYS A 113 -0.46 -0.56 16.46
C LYS A 113 -0.80 -0.90 15.00
N LEU A 114 -1.52 -2.01 14.77
CA LEU A 114 -1.96 -2.39 13.43
C LEU A 114 -3.02 -1.45 12.87
N GLN A 115 -3.97 -1.00 13.71
CA GLN A 115 -4.97 0.00 13.32
C GLN A 115 -4.31 1.34 12.98
N GLU A 116 -3.36 1.80 13.78
CA GLU A 116 -2.59 3.03 13.52
C GLU A 116 -1.82 2.94 12.20
N GLN A 117 -1.15 1.81 11.94
CA GLN A 117 -0.45 1.58 10.66
C GLN A 117 -1.41 1.58 9.46
N LYS A 118 -2.59 0.98 9.60
CA LYS A 118 -3.62 0.99 8.55
C LYS A 118 -4.16 2.40 8.30
N ALA A 119 -4.41 3.17 9.37
CA ALA A 119 -4.86 4.56 9.26
C ALA A 119 -3.80 5.44 8.55
N LYS A 120 -2.54 5.33 8.97
CA LYS A 120 -1.41 6.02 8.29
C LYS A 120 -1.31 5.64 6.82
N LEU A 121 -1.45 4.36 6.49
CA LEU A 121 -1.43 3.91 5.09
C LEU A 121 -2.62 4.46 4.29
N ALA A 122 -3.83 4.44 4.86
CA ALA A 122 -5.02 5.00 4.21
C ALA A 122 -4.87 6.50 3.93
N GLU A 123 -4.32 7.25 4.89
CA GLU A 123 -4.06 8.68 4.73
C GLU A 123 -3.04 8.96 3.63
N THR A 124 -1.93 8.21 3.62
CA THR A 124 -0.94 8.36 2.53
C THR A 124 -1.49 7.98 1.16
N LYS A 125 -2.49 7.09 1.08
CA LYS A 125 -3.17 6.76 -0.18
C LYS A 125 -4.08 7.91 -0.62
N ARG A 126 -4.90 8.46 0.27
CA ARG A 126 -5.74 9.64 -0.02
C ARG A 126 -4.94 10.82 -0.57
N LEU A 127 -3.83 11.16 0.10
CA LEU A 127 -2.93 12.22 -0.37
C LEU A 127 -2.27 11.93 -1.72
N LYS A 128 -2.08 10.66 -2.09
CA LYS A 128 -1.59 10.30 -3.43
C LYS A 128 -2.69 10.43 -4.46
N ASP A 129 -3.89 9.97 -4.15
CA ASP A 129 -5.04 10.04 -5.04
C ASP A 129 -5.42 11.49 -5.35
N GLU A 130 -5.36 12.38 -4.36
CA GLU A 130 -5.54 13.83 -4.54
C GLU A 130 -4.49 14.42 -5.48
N LYS A 131 -3.21 14.08 -5.28
CA LYS A 131 -2.12 14.51 -6.17
C LYS A 131 -2.28 13.97 -7.59
N GLU A 132 -2.77 12.75 -7.75
CA GLU A 132 -3.03 12.13 -9.04
C GLU A 132 -4.26 12.72 -9.74
N LYS A 133 -5.28 13.15 -9.00
CA LYS A 133 -6.42 13.90 -9.56
C LYS A 133 -6.01 15.25 -10.13
N GLU A 134 -5.09 15.94 -9.47
CA GLU A 134 -4.52 17.21 -9.97
C GLU A 134 -3.55 17.02 -11.15
N ARG A 135 -3.11 15.78 -11.43
CA ARG A 135 -2.19 15.52 -12.53
C ARG A 135 -2.88 15.85 -13.85
N PRO A 136 -2.31 16.75 -14.67
CA PRO A 136 -2.83 17.00 -16.01
C PRO A 136 -2.97 15.69 -16.78
N LYS A 137 -4.10 15.50 -17.44
CA LYS A 137 -4.36 14.32 -18.28
C LYS A 137 -3.71 14.53 -19.64
N LYS A 138 -3.15 13.46 -20.22
CA LYS A 138 -2.65 13.53 -21.60
C LYS A 138 -3.82 13.82 -22.54
N PRO A 139 -3.63 14.73 -23.52
CA PRO A 139 -4.68 15.03 -24.50
C PRO A 139 -4.96 13.82 -25.38
N ALA A 140 -6.13 13.83 -26.02
CA ALA A 140 -6.55 12.75 -26.91
C ALA A 140 -5.69 12.75 -28.17
N THR A 141 -5.27 11.56 -28.62
CA THR A 141 -4.60 11.45 -29.93
C THR A 141 -5.57 11.84 -31.05
N GLY A 142 -5.06 12.22 -32.23
CA GLY A 142 -5.89 12.67 -33.33
C GLY A 142 -7.03 11.70 -33.68
N PHE A 143 -6.76 10.39 -33.70
CA PHE A 143 -7.79 9.37 -33.89
C PHE A 143 -8.84 9.35 -32.76
N ILE A 144 -8.44 9.49 -31.49
CA ILE A 144 -9.38 9.49 -30.37
C ILE A 144 -10.25 10.76 -30.38
N ALA A 145 -9.69 11.90 -30.80
CA ALA A 145 -10.46 13.12 -31.03
C ALA A 145 -11.49 12.92 -32.15
N TYR A 146 -11.08 12.33 -33.28
CA TYR A 146 -11.99 11.96 -34.37
C TYR A 146 -13.09 11.00 -33.92
N VAL A 147 -12.75 9.96 -33.16
CA VAL A 147 -13.74 9.03 -32.60
C VAL A 147 -14.71 9.77 -31.70
N ARG A 148 -14.25 10.64 -30.81
CA ARG A 148 -15.13 11.41 -29.90
C ARG A 148 -16.19 12.21 -30.66
N GLU A 149 -15.82 12.85 -31.77
CA GLU A 149 -16.74 13.65 -32.59
C GLU A 149 -17.71 12.80 -33.44
N ASN A 150 -17.24 11.65 -33.93
CA ASN A 150 -18.00 10.83 -34.87
C ASN A 150 -18.72 9.64 -34.21
N TYR A 151 -18.43 9.32 -32.95
CA TYR A 151 -19.01 8.18 -32.25
C TYR A 151 -20.53 8.27 -32.15
N SER A 152 -21.06 9.40 -31.68
CA SER A 152 -22.51 9.58 -31.54
C SER A 152 -23.24 9.59 -32.89
N LYS A 153 -22.56 10.03 -33.96
CA LYS A 153 -23.13 10.08 -35.32
C LYS A 153 -23.21 8.69 -35.97
N ASN A 154 -22.29 7.79 -35.61
CA ASN A 154 -22.15 6.47 -36.21
C ASN A 154 -22.68 5.33 -35.30
N ARG A 155 -23.23 5.68 -34.13
CA ARG A 155 -23.80 4.72 -33.20
C ARG A 155 -25.28 4.53 -33.51
N ASN A 156 -25.64 3.32 -33.92
CA ASN A 156 -27.02 2.93 -34.15
C ASN A 156 -27.57 2.19 -32.92
N GLY A 157 -28.47 2.82 -32.18
CA GLY A 157 -29.17 2.20 -31.04
C GLY A 157 -28.24 1.57 -29.99
N ASP A 158 -28.53 0.32 -29.62
CA ASP A 158 -27.78 -0.46 -28.63
C ASP A 158 -26.61 -1.26 -29.25
N GLU A 159 -26.05 -0.77 -30.34
CA GLU A 159 -24.88 -1.41 -30.93
C GLU A 159 -23.67 -1.38 -29.98
N ASN A 160 -22.94 -2.50 -29.95
CA ASN A 160 -21.72 -2.65 -29.18
C ASN A 160 -20.66 -1.59 -29.59
N SER A 161 -20.20 -0.80 -28.61
CA SER A 161 -19.19 0.25 -28.78
C SER A 161 -17.96 -0.19 -29.56
N ARG A 162 -17.55 -1.45 -29.38
CA ARG A 162 -16.38 -2.02 -30.07
C ARG A 162 -16.56 -2.05 -31.59
N ASN A 163 -17.75 -2.36 -32.06
CA ASN A 163 -18.06 -2.44 -33.50
C ASN A 163 -18.07 -1.03 -34.11
N VAL A 164 -18.66 -0.06 -33.41
CA VAL A 164 -18.66 1.35 -33.82
C VAL A 164 -17.23 1.89 -33.94
N ILE A 165 -16.38 1.65 -32.93
CA ILE A 165 -14.96 2.08 -32.96
C ILE A 165 -14.19 1.37 -34.08
N SER A 166 -14.47 0.09 -34.34
CA SER A 166 -13.84 -0.65 -35.44
C SER A 166 -14.16 -0.02 -36.80
N ARG A 167 -15.44 0.32 -37.04
CA ARG A 167 -15.84 1.03 -38.27
C ARG A 167 -15.19 2.41 -38.36
N LEU A 168 -15.16 3.17 -37.28
CA LEU A 168 -14.50 4.48 -37.25
C LEU A 168 -12.99 4.38 -37.50
N ALA A 169 -12.35 3.29 -37.07
CA ALA A 169 -10.94 3.04 -37.37
C ALA A 169 -10.70 2.78 -38.86
N ILE A 170 -11.62 2.08 -39.54
CA ILE A 170 -11.57 1.88 -40.99
C ILE A 170 -11.84 3.21 -41.71
N ALA A 171 -12.89 3.95 -41.29
CA ALA A 171 -13.22 5.25 -41.84
C ALA A 171 -12.04 6.23 -41.72
N TRP A 172 -11.39 6.30 -40.54
CA TRP A 172 -10.21 7.13 -40.31
C TRP A 172 -9.05 6.83 -41.25
N LYS A 173 -8.81 5.55 -41.60
CA LYS A 173 -7.76 5.18 -42.55
C LYS A 173 -8.09 5.60 -43.99
N ASN A 174 -9.37 5.64 -44.33
CA ASN A 174 -9.86 5.98 -45.66
C ASN A 174 -10.19 7.47 -45.80
N GLU A 175 -10.15 8.23 -44.71
CA GLU A 175 -10.43 9.67 -44.68
C GLU A 175 -9.31 10.47 -45.38
N SER A 176 -9.67 11.63 -45.93
CA SER A 176 -8.71 12.53 -46.58
C SER A 176 -7.60 12.97 -45.62
N ASP A 177 -6.41 13.23 -46.17
CA ASP A 177 -5.27 13.72 -45.39
C ASP A 177 -5.58 15.07 -44.73
N GLU A 178 -6.41 15.92 -45.34
CA GLU A 178 -6.83 17.20 -44.77
C GLU A 178 -7.58 17.04 -43.45
N VAL A 179 -8.57 16.14 -43.42
CA VAL A 179 -9.35 15.85 -42.21
C VAL A 179 -8.44 15.21 -41.16
N ARG A 180 -7.56 14.29 -41.55
CA ARG A 180 -6.61 13.68 -40.62
C ARG A 180 -5.65 14.72 -40.02
N ASN A 181 -5.09 15.59 -40.86
CA ASN A 181 -4.17 16.64 -40.45
C ASN A 181 -4.81 17.64 -39.48
N LYS A 182 -6.10 17.94 -39.63
CA LYS A 182 -6.86 18.76 -38.66
C LYS A 182 -6.72 18.21 -37.24
N TYR A 183 -7.00 16.93 -37.01
CA TYR A 183 -6.93 16.34 -35.67
C TYR A 183 -5.49 16.10 -35.20
N ILE A 184 -4.55 15.88 -36.12
CA ILE A 184 -3.13 15.78 -35.78
C ILE A 184 -2.61 17.13 -35.26
N ASN A 185 -2.96 18.24 -35.92
CA ASN A 185 -2.58 19.57 -35.49
C ASN A 185 -3.25 19.96 -34.17
N LEU A 186 -4.54 19.67 -34.01
CA LEU A 186 -5.23 19.84 -32.72
C LEU A 186 -4.52 19.09 -31.59
N ASN A 187 -4.09 17.84 -31.84
CA ASN A 187 -3.33 17.07 -30.85
C ASN A 187 -1.97 17.69 -30.53
N LYS A 188 -1.26 18.25 -31.52
CA LYS A 188 0.03 18.93 -31.30
C LYS A 188 -0.15 20.14 -30.36
N ASP A 189 -1.12 20.98 -30.63
CA ASP A 189 -1.40 22.18 -29.84
C ASP A 189 -1.81 21.81 -28.39
N GLU A 190 -2.71 20.83 -28.24
CA GLU A 190 -3.09 20.31 -26.93
C GLU A 190 -1.91 19.63 -26.19
N MET A 191 -0.99 18.99 -26.93
CA MET A 191 0.21 18.38 -26.34
C MET A 191 1.19 19.41 -25.82
N GLU A 192 1.31 20.58 -26.46
CA GLU A 192 2.16 21.67 -25.99
C GLU A 192 1.61 22.29 -24.70
N THR A 193 0.32 22.60 -24.67
CA THR A 193 -0.35 23.08 -23.45
C THR A 193 -0.25 22.05 -22.32
N TYR A 194 -0.41 20.76 -22.62
CA TYR A 194 -0.20 19.68 -21.66
C TYR A 194 1.24 19.65 -21.11
N LYS A 195 2.26 19.80 -21.95
CA LYS A 195 3.67 19.81 -21.50
C LYS A 195 3.94 20.94 -20.51
N LEU A 196 3.41 22.13 -20.77
CA LEU A 196 3.52 23.29 -19.87
C LEU A 196 2.83 23.02 -18.53
N ASN A 197 1.55 22.61 -18.58
CA ASN A 197 0.78 22.28 -17.37
C ASN A 197 1.43 21.14 -16.56
N TYR A 198 1.94 20.13 -17.25
CA TYR A 198 2.62 19.00 -16.62
C TYR A 198 3.96 19.40 -16.00
N ALA A 199 4.71 20.32 -16.62
CA ALA A 199 5.93 20.87 -16.04
C ALA A 199 5.64 21.63 -14.74
N SER A 200 4.61 22.49 -14.75
CA SER A 200 4.15 23.22 -13.55
C SER A 200 3.69 22.27 -12.44
N TRP A 201 2.87 21.28 -12.78
CA TRP A 201 2.45 20.23 -11.82
C TRP A 201 3.63 19.44 -11.28
N LYS A 202 4.57 19.05 -12.14
CA LYS A 202 5.78 18.31 -11.76
C LYS A 202 6.67 19.13 -10.84
N ALA A 203 6.77 20.45 -11.03
CA ALA A 203 7.48 21.35 -10.15
C ALA A 203 6.80 21.45 -8.77
N LYS A 204 5.47 21.65 -8.73
CA LYS A 204 4.66 21.72 -7.49
C LYS A 204 4.79 20.44 -6.64
N TYR A 205 4.83 19.27 -7.27
CA TYR A 205 4.80 17.97 -6.59
C TYR A 205 6.13 17.22 -6.57
N LYS A 206 7.23 17.84 -7.01
CA LYS A 206 8.55 17.22 -6.97
C LYS A 206 8.92 16.95 -5.51
N ARG A 207 9.14 15.67 -5.17
CA ARG A 207 9.65 15.32 -3.84
C ARG A 207 11.07 15.89 -3.70
N PRO A 208 11.41 16.53 -2.58
CA PRO A 208 12.80 16.88 -2.32
C PRO A 208 13.63 15.60 -2.35
N LEU A 209 14.79 15.65 -3.00
CA LEU A 209 15.69 14.50 -3.03
C LEU A 209 16.20 14.26 -1.61
N ASN A 210 16.22 12.99 -1.20
CA ASN A 210 16.86 12.58 0.05
C ASN A 210 18.38 12.86 -0.04
N ALA A 211 19.04 13.15 1.08
CA ALA A 211 20.47 13.38 1.18
C ALA A 211 21.31 12.29 0.49
N TYR A 212 20.93 11.01 0.65
CA TYR A 212 21.58 9.91 -0.06
C TYR A 212 21.47 10.06 -1.59
N VAL A 213 20.30 10.40 -2.11
CA VAL A 213 20.09 10.56 -3.56
C VAL A 213 20.88 11.76 -4.09
N LYS A 214 20.98 12.83 -3.31
CA LYS A 214 21.82 14.00 -3.62
C LYS A 214 23.31 13.63 -3.66
N PHE A 215 23.78 12.85 -2.69
CA PHE A 215 25.14 12.29 -2.68
C PHE A 215 25.43 11.39 -3.89
N ILE A 216 24.50 10.49 -4.23
CA ILE A 216 24.65 9.62 -5.41
C ILE A 216 24.71 10.47 -6.69
N LYS A 217 23.84 11.46 -6.85
CA LYS A 217 23.86 12.38 -7.99
C LYS A 217 25.21 13.10 -8.11
N HIS A 218 25.70 13.65 -7.01
CA HIS A 218 27.00 14.33 -6.96
C HIS A 218 28.17 13.38 -7.24
N SER A 219 28.09 12.14 -6.76
CA SER A 219 29.12 11.12 -7.02
C SER A 219 29.17 10.70 -8.49
N TYR A 220 28.00 10.60 -9.15
CA TYR A 220 27.93 10.35 -10.59
C TYR A 220 28.51 11.50 -11.41
N GLU A 221 28.21 12.75 -11.05
CA GLU A 221 28.76 13.95 -11.72
C GLU A 221 30.29 14.00 -11.67
N ASN A 222 30.88 13.49 -10.58
CA ASN A 222 32.34 13.45 -10.38
C ASN A 222 33.01 12.17 -10.91
N SER A 223 32.23 11.16 -11.31
CA SER A 223 32.76 9.86 -11.75
C SER A 223 32.70 9.71 -13.27
N LYS A 224 33.52 8.81 -13.82
CA LYS A 224 33.41 8.44 -15.23
C LYS A 224 32.07 7.76 -15.49
N LYS A 225 31.40 8.17 -16.57
CA LYS A 225 30.14 7.54 -17.01
C LYS A 225 30.40 6.05 -17.26
N PRO A 226 29.65 5.12 -16.65
CA PRO A 226 29.85 3.70 -16.86
C PRO A 226 29.57 3.33 -18.32
N GLU A 227 30.42 2.50 -18.91
CA GLU A 227 30.28 2.02 -20.29
C GLU A 227 29.35 0.80 -20.35
N SER A 228 29.36 -0.02 -19.30
CA SER A 228 28.47 -1.17 -19.16
C SER A 228 27.51 -1.08 -17.97
N LYS A 229 26.44 -1.89 -18.05
CA LYS A 229 25.47 -2.06 -16.97
C LYS A 229 26.12 -2.64 -15.71
N GLU A 230 27.05 -3.58 -15.86
CA GLU A 230 27.77 -4.19 -14.74
C GLU A 230 28.60 -3.14 -13.98
N GLU A 231 29.31 -2.28 -14.71
CA GLU A 231 30.07 -1.18 -14.12
C GLU A 231 29.17 -0.20 -13.39
N SER A 232 28.01 0.15 -13.97
CA SER A 232 27.04 1.02 -13.31
C SER A 232 26.55 0.43 -11.97
N ILE A 233 26.35 -0.89 -11.91
CA ILE A 233 25.95 -1.58 -10.68
C ILE A 233 27.11 -1.56 -9.68
N GLN A 234 28.34 -1.84 -10.12
CA GLN A 234 29.53 -1.81 -9.25
C GLN A 234 29.79 -0.41 -8.69
N GLN A 235 29.69 0.64 -9.51
CA GLN A 235 29.77 2.03 -9.07
C GLN A 235 28.71 2.36 -8.01
N MET A 236 27.46 1.92 -8.22
CA MET A 236 26.40 2.12 -7.24
C MET A 236 26.67 1.39 -5.91
N ILE A 237 27.22 0.17 -5.96
CA ILE A 237 27.65 -0.56 -4.76
C ILE A 237 28.76 0.20 -4.04
N GLN A 238 29.77 0.68 -4.77
CA GLN A 238 30.86 1.48 -4.22
C GLN A 238 30.34 2.77 -3.56
N PHE A 239 29.42 3.49 -4.21
CA PHE A 239 28.82 4.68 -3.62
C PHE A 239 27.98 4.36 -2.38
N ALA A 240 27.23 3.26 -2.38
CA ALA A 240 26.49 2.82 -1.20
C ALA A 240 27.42 2.51 -0.02
N SER A 241 28.55 1.85 -0.28
CA SER A 241 29.60 1.59 0.71
C SER A 241 30.22 2.91 1.21
N LYS A 242 30.57 3.83 0.31
CA LYS A 242 31.10 5.16 0.67
C LYS A 242 30.12 5.93 1.54
N TRP A 243 28.83 5.95 1.20
CA TRP A 243 27.79 6.59 2.00
C TRP A 243 27.70 5.99 3.42
N LYS A 244 27.80 4.67 3.56
CA LYS A 244 27.78 4.04 4.89
C LYS A 244 28.93 4.52 5.76
N SER A 245 30.12 4.68 5.18
CA SER A 245 31.34 5.15 5.86
C SER A 245 31.35 6.64 6.22
N LEU A 246 30.52 7.47 5.58
CA LEU A 246 30.44 8.91 5.92
C LEU A 246 29.90 9.15 7.34
N THR A 247 30.42 10.18 8.00
CA THR A 247 29.94 10.64 9.30
C THR A 247 28.51 11.21 9.21
N PRO A 248 27.75 11.27 10.32
CA PRO A 248 26.42 11.88 10.32
C PRO A 248 26.41 13.34 9.88
N GLU A 249 27.46 14.11 10.22
CA GLU A 249 27.60 15.52 9.86
C GLU A 249 27.78 15.70 8.34
N GLU A 250 28.65 14.90 7.73
CA GLU A 250 28.82 14.89 6.27
C GLU A 250 27.52 14.50 5.56
N LYS A 251 26.79 13.51 6.08
CA LYS A 251 25.48 13.10 5.55
C LYS A 251 24.45 14.23 5.63
N GLN A 252 24.45 15.02 6.71
CA GLN A 252 23.58 16.18 6.85
C GLN A 252 23.94 17.30 5.87
N SER A 253 25.22 17.49 5.53
CA SER A 253 25.62 18.48 4.52
C SER A 253 24.95 18.23 3.16
N PHE A 254 24.70 16.96 2.81
CA PHE A 254 23.95 16.58 1.61
C PHE A 254 22.44 16.72 1.76
N ALA A 255 21.88 16.86 2.96
CA ALA A 255 20.46 17.16 3.15
C ALA A 255 20.16 18.61 2.77
N SER A 256 21.06 19.53 3.10
CA SER A 256 20.90 20.98 2.91
C SER A 256 21.25 21.49 1.50
N LYS A 257 22.17 20.83 0.77
CA LYS A 257 22.52 21.13 -0.64
C LYS A 257 21.40 20.77 -1.60
#